data_AF-W6RES8-F1
#
_entry.id   AF-W6RES8-F1
#
_cell.length_a   1.000
_cell.length_b   1.000
_cell.length_c   1.000
_cell.angle_alpha   90.00
_cell.angle_beta   90.00
_cell.angle_gamma   90.00
#
_symmetry.space_group_name_H-M   'P 1'
#
loop_
_entity.id
_entity.type
_entity.pdbx_description
1 polymer ?
#
loop_
_entity_poly.entity_id
_entity_poly.type
_entity_poly.pdbx_seq_one_letter_code
_entity_poly.pdbx_strand_id
1 'polypeptide(L)'
;MHAEIKGPSLADVLAFTMIEKAADVARVERAVAHRMSVVRGWVGWRVIATEMDEDEDDLWRVKVFCDPIGGGHRELAVFQFLVSHGTKRRSHRFESFVAACGLKAISDTDDLNSRYFATKDGGRTAADFGSLTNAIVA
;
A
#
# COMPACT_ATOMS: atom_id res chain seq x y z
N MET A 1 31.39 -7.52 -5.02
CA MET A 1 31.72 -6.53 -3.98
C MET A 1 30.45 -6.19 -3.22
N HIS A 2 30.34 -6.61 -1.96
CA HIS A 2 29.26 -6.16 -1.07
C HIS A 2 29.69 -4.83 -0.44
N ALA A 3 28.84 -3.80 -0.55
CA ALA A 3 29.04 -2.54 0.15
C ALA A 3 28.53 -2.70 1.58
N GLU A 4 29.42 -2.54 2.56
CA GLU A 4 29.12 -2.58 3.98
C GLU A 4 28.39 -1.27 4.36
N ILE A 5 27.10 -1.36 4.70
CA ILE A 5 26.31 -0.21 5.14
C ILE A 5 26.65 0.06 6.62
N LYS A 6 27.49 1.05 6.88
CA LYS A 6 27.73 1.56 8.25
C LYS A 6 26.57 2.45 8.70
N GLY A 7 25.90 2.05 9.78
CA GLY A 7 24.89 2.86 10.46
C GLY A 7 25.49 4.08 11.18
N PRO A 8 24.67 5.10 11.52
CA PRO A 8 25.11 6.31 12.19
C PRO A 8 25.69 6.01 13.57
N SER A 9 26.64 6.84 14.01
CA SER A 9 27.30 6.63 15.29
C SER A 9 26.37 6.99 16.45
N LEU A 10 26.58 6.39 17.62
CA LEU A 10 25.84 6.70 18.84
C LEU A 10 25.96 8.20 19.22
N ALA A 11 27.07 8.85 18.84
CA ALA A 11 27.27 10.28 19.03
C ALA A 11 26.35 11.13 18.13
N ASP A 12 26.07 10.68 16.90
CA ASP A 12 25.13 11.35 16.00
C ASP A 12 23.68 11.20 16.48
N VAL A 13 23.35 10.04 17.07
CA VAL A 13 22.03 9.78 17.66
C VAL A 13 21.81 10.67 18.89
N LEU A 14 22.81 10.79 19.77
CA LEU A 14 22.71 11.59 20.99
C LEU A 14 22.75 13.10 20.72
N ALA A 15 23.50 13.56 19.72
CA ALA A 15 23.50 14.95 19.30
C ALA A 15 22.14 15.39 18.72
N PHE A 16 21.35 14.45 18.17
CA PHE A 16 20.04 14.74 17.56
C PHE A 16 18.88 14.77 18.58
N THR A 17 18.96 14.00 19.68
CA THR A 17 17.90 13.94 20.71
C THR A 17 17.94 15.08 21.73
N MET A 18 18.94 15.97 21.67
CA MET A 18 19.12 17.03 22.68
C MET A 18 18.56 18.40 22.26
N ILE A 19 17.95 18.55 21.08
CA ILE A 19 17.38 19.83 20.60
C ILE A 19 15.93 19.59 20.15
N GLU A 20 15.00 19.40 21.09
CA GLU A 20 13.63 18.97 20.74
C GLU A 20 12.58 20.09 20.85
N LYS A 21 12.02 20.47 19.70
CA LYS A 21 10.58 20.72 19.59
C LYS A 21 9.92 19.37 19.28
N ALA A 22 8.86 19.01 20.00
CA ALA A 22 8.14 17.74 19.83
C ALA A 22 7.71 17.43 18.37
N ALA A 23 7.52 18.46 17.55
CA ALA A 23 7.20 18.32 16.13
C ALA A 23 8.34 17.70 15.30
N ASP A 24 9.60 17.94 15.67
CA ASP A 24 10.77 17.41 14.98
C ASP A 24 11.00 15.94 15.35
N VAL A 25 10.75 15.58 16.61
CA VAL A 25 10.74 14.20 17.10
C VAL A 25 9.73 13.38 16.32
N ALA A 26 8.48 13.86 16.22
CA ALA A 26 7.44 13.18 15.47
C ALA A 26 7.74 13.08 13.96
N ARG A 27 8.49 14.04 13.39
CA ARG A 27 8.93 13.97 11.98
C ARG A 27 10.02 12.93 11.78
N VAL A 28 10.94 12.80 12.73
CA VAL A 28 12.00 11.76 12.70
C VAL A 28 11.39 10.39 12.93
N GLU A 29 10.50 10.22 13.90
CA GLU A 29 9.76 8.98 14.11
C GLU A 29 8.96 8.58 12.87
N ARG A 30 8.31 9.53 12.20
CA ARG A 30 7.64 9.29 10.90
C ARG A 30 8.62 8.87 9.81
N ALA A 31 9.78 9.51 9.70
CA ALA A 31 10.79 9.17 8.70
C ALA A 31 11.48 7.82 8.98
N VAL A 32 11.64 7.46 10.26
CA VAL A 32 12.16 6.17 10.71
C VAL A 32 11.11 5.08 10.53
N ALA A 33 9.84 5.30 10.88
CA ALA A 33 8.74 4.37 10.62
C ALA A 33 8.53 4.13 9.12
N HIS A 34 8.65 5.18 8.30
CA HIS A 34 8.63 5.08 6.84
C HIS A 34 9.86 4.31 6.31
N ARG A 35 11.06 4.54 6.84
CA ARG A 35 12.26 3.75 6.49
C ARG A 35 12.20 2.32 7.02
N MET A 36 11.55 2.06 8.15
CA MET A 36 11.39 0.72 8.72
C MET A 36 10.27 -0.05 8.02
N SER A 37 9.23 0.60 7.48
CA SER A 37 8.26 -0.05 6.59
C SER A 37 8.87 -0.45 5.25
N VAL A 38 9.91 0.27 4.80
CA VAL A 38 10.75 -0.14 3.66
C VAL A 38 11.58 -1.40 3.98
N VAL A 39 11.81 -1.70 5.26
CA VAL A 39 12.57 -2.88 5.72
C VAL A 39 11.68 -4.07 6.11
N ARG A 40 10.36 -3.88 6.30
CA ARG A 40 9.37 -4.93 6.63
C ARG A 40 8.15 -5.01 5.71
N GLY A 41 8.38 -4.80 4.42
CA GLY A 41 7.77 -5.62 3.36
C GLY A 41 6.35 -5.27 2.91
N TRP A 42 5.34 -5.26 3.79
CA TRP A 42 3.94 -5.23 3.36
C TRP A 42 3.02 -4.48 4.33
N VAL A 43 1.97 -3.86 3.79
CA VAL A 43 0.97 -3.07 4.51
C VAL A 43 -0.41 -3.66 4.29
N GLY A 44 -1.13 -3.97 5.37
CA GLY A 44 -2.50 -4.48 5.29
C GLY A 44 -3.54 -3.37 5.08
N TRP A 45 -4.55 -3.68 4.27
CA TRP A 45 -5.63 -2.77 3.90
C TRP A 45 -6.98 -3.48 3.89
N ARG A 46 -8.03 -2.74 4.24
CA ARG A 46 -9.43 -3.12 4.07
C ARG A 46 -10.07 -2.22 3.04
N VAL A 47 -10.68 -2.78 2.01
CA VAL A 47 -11.48 -2.03 1.04
C VAL A 47 -12.75 -1.53 1.71
N ILE A 48 -12.97 -0.22 1.69
CA ILE A 48 -14.16 0.42 2.28
C ILE A 48 -15.21 0.76 1.22
N ALA A 49 -14.77 1.12 0.02
CA ALA A 49 -15.64 1.48 -1.08
C ALA A 49 -14.91 1.31 -2.41
N THR A 50 -15.68 1.14 -3.47
CA THR A 50 -15.22 1.20 -4.85
C THR A 50 -16.07 2.17 -5.64
N GLU A 51 -15.43 2.98 -6.48
CA GLU A 51 -16.09 3.85 -7.44
C GLU A 51 -15.58 3.50 -8.84
N MET A 52 -16.45 3.61 -9.83
CA MET A 52 -16.09 3.47 -11.24
C MET A 52 -16.46 4.74 -11.97
N ASP A 53 -15.47 5.33 -12.63
CA ASP A 53 -15.67 6.45 -13.54
C ASP A 53 -15.37 5.98 -14.97
N GLU A 54 -16.16 6.45 -15.92
CA GLU A 54 -15.82 6.33 -17.34
C GLU A 54 -14.62 7.23 -17.64
N ASP A 55 -13.64 6.68 -18.35
CA ASP A 55 -12.42 7.34 -18.78
C ASP A 55 -12.40 7.43 -20.32
N GLU A 56 -11.40 8.09 -20.89
CA GLU A 56 -11.25 8.16 -22.34
C GLU A 56 -10.95 6.76 -22.95
N ASP A 57 -11.28 6.60 -24.24
CA ASP A 57 -10.97 5.40 -25.05
C ASP A 57 -11.60 4.06 -24.59
N ASP A 58 -12.89 4.06 -24.21
CA ASP A 58 -13.58 2.83 -23.77
C ASP A 58 -12.89 2.16 -22.56
N LEU A 59 -12.27 2.95 -21.67
CA LEU A 59 -11.69 2.49 -20.43
C LEU A 59 -12.52 2.98 -19.25
N TRP A 60 -12.62 2.15 -18.22
CA TRP A 60 -13.22 2.51 -16.95
C TRP A 60 -12.11 2.58 -15.91
N ARG A 61 -12.15 3.63 -15.09
CA ARG A 61 -11.25 3.81 -13.97
C ARG A 61 -11.92 3.34 -12.70
N VAL A 62 -11.39 2.27 -12.12
CA VAL A 62 -11.82 1.76 -10.82
C VAL A 62 -10.97 2.42 -9.74
N LYS A 63 -11.61 3.19 -8.87
CA LYS A 63 -11.03 3.73 -7.64
C LYS A 63 -11.42 2.82 -6.48
N VAL A 64 -10.42 2.37 -5.73
CA VAL A 64 -10.61 1.51 -4.55
C VAL A 64 -10.12 2.27 -3.33
N PHE A 65 -11.06 2.59 -2.44
CA PHE A 65 -10.79 3.30 -1.20
C PHE A 65 -10.50 2.29 -0.10
N CYS A 66 -9.43 2.53 0.66
CA CYS A 66 -8.88 1.56 1.60
C CYS A 66 -8.53 2.18 2.95
N ASP A 67 -8.99 1.51 4.00
CA ASP A 67 -8.55 1.74 5.39
C ASP A 67 -7.30 0.91 5.68
N PRO A 68 -6.30 1.45 6.40
CA PRO A 68 -5.17 0.68 6.87
C PRO A 68 -5.59 -0.31 7.97
N ILE A 69 -4.88 -1.43 8.04
CA ILE A 69 -5.04 -2.44 9.09
C ILE A 69 -3.76 -2.53 9.91
N GLY A 70 -3.90 -2.44 11.23
CA GLY A 70 -2.80 -2.56 12.20
C GLY A 70 -2.61 -1.30 13.04
N GLY A 71 -1.73 -1.39 14.04
CA GLY A 71 -1.53 -0.38 15.08
C GLY A 71 -0.73 0.88 14.67
N GLY A 72 -0.49 1.09 13.38
CA GLY A 72 0.20 2.29 12.87
C GLY A 72 -0.80 3.27 12.27
N HIS A 73 -0.74 4.54 12.68
CA HIS A 73 -1.55 5.58 12.05
C HIS A 73 -1.12 5.74 10.58
N ARG A 74 -2.01 5.39 9.66
CA ARG A 74 -1.84 5.57 8.22
C ARG A 74 -3.07 6.28 7.68
N GLU A 75 -2.85 7.11 6.67
CA GLU A 75 -3.95 7.80 5.98
C GLU A 75 -4.73 6.81 5.10
N LEU A 76 -5.97 7.17 4.79
CA LEU A 76 -6.77 6.51 3.76
C LEU A 76 -5.98 6.44 2.46
N ALA A 77 -6.00 5.27 1.81
CA ALA A 77 -5.35 5.07 0.52
C ALA A 77 -6.40 4.90 -0.58
N VAL A 78 -6.12 5.45 -1.77
CA VAL A 78 -6.93 5.25 -2.97
C VAL A 78 -6.08 4.58 -4.03
N PHE A 79 -6.45 3.36 -4.43
CA PHE A 79 -5.81 2.63 -5.52
C PHE A 79 -6.63 2.79 -6.80
N GLN A 80 -5.97 3.12 -7.90
CA GLN A 80 -6.63 3.33 -9.20
C GLN A 80 -6.18 2.28 -10.21
N PHE A 81 -7.15 1.71 -10.90
CA PHE A 81 -6.95 0.69 -11.92
C PHE A 81 -7.73 1.04 -13.18
N LEU A 82 -7.16 0.74 -14.34
CA LEU A 82 -7.84 0.83 -15.62
C LEU A 82 -8.34 -0.56 -16.02
N VAL A 83 -9.61 -0.63 -16.41
CA VAL A 83 -10.28 -1.82 -16.94
C VAL A 83 -10.95 -1.47 -18.26
N SER A 84 -10.93 -2.37 -19.24
CA SER A 84 -11.57 -2.09 -20.54
C SER A 84 -13.08 -2.25 -20.47
N HIS A 85 -13.80 -1.33 -21.11
CA HIS A 85 -15.22 -1.44 -21.40
C HIS A 85 -15.44 -2.50 -22.49
N GLY A 86 -16.37 -3.44 -22.26
CA GLY A 86 -16.77 -4.44 -23.24
C GLY A 86 -15.80 -5.61 -23.49
N THR A 87 -14.49 -5.43 -23.33
CA THR A 87 -13.54 -6.55 -23.34
C THR A 87 -13.29 -7.01 -21.91
N LYS A 88 -13.26 -8.32 -21.63
CA LYS A 88 -12.86 -8.85 -20.30
C LYS A 88 -11.39 -8.56 -19.96
N ARG A 89 -10.72 -7.67 -20.71
CA ARG A 89 -9.29 -7.39 -20.60
C ARG A 89 -9.06 -6.44 -19.43
N ARG A 90 -8.38 -6.96 -18.41
CA ARG A 90 -8.01 -6.23 -17.20
C ARG A 90 -6.51 -5.97 -17.22
N SER A 91 -6.08 -4.88 -16.59
CA SER A 91 -4.65 -4.70 -16.36
C SER A 91 -4.13 -5.79 -15.43
N HIS A 92 -2.93 -6.29 -15.68
CA HIS A 92 -2.32 -7.32 -14.84
C HIS A 92 -2.23 -6.87 -13.36
N ARG A 93 -2.04 -5.56 -13.14
CA ARG A 93 -2.07 -4.95 -11.81
C ARG A 93 -3.43 -5.09 -11.12
N PHE A 94 -4.53 -4.91 -11.86
CA PHE A 94 -5.87 -5.11 -11.32
C PHE A 94 -6.15 -6.58 -11.02
N GLU A 95 -5.72 -7.49 -11.88
CA GLU A 95 -5.86 -8.94 -11.63
C GLU A 95 -5.10 -9.38 -10.38
N SER A 96 -3.87 -8.89 -10.17
CA SER A 96 -3.11 -9.18 -8.96
C SER A 96 -3.78 -8.60 -7.71
N PHE A 97 -4.37 -7.42 -7.80
CA PHE A 97 -5.18 -6.86 -6.71
C PHE A 97 -6.41 -7.73 -6.40
N VAL A 98 -7.18 -8.14 -7.41
CA VAL A 98 -8.35 -9.03 -7.25
C VAL A 98 -7.94 -10.36 -6.60
N ALA A 99 -6.82 -10.95 -7.04
CA ALA A 99 -6.27 -12.17 -6.45
C ALA A 99 -5.81 -11.96 -5.00
N ALA A 100 -5.20 -10.81 -4.69
CA ALA A 100 -4.79 -10.44 -3.34
C ALA A 100 -5.98 -10.30 -2.37
N CYS A 101 -7.15 -9.89 -2.88
CA CYS A 101 -8.42 -9.89 -2.15
C CYS A 101 -9.05 -11.29 -1.99
N GLY A 102 -8.43 -12.34 -2.55
CA GLY A 102 -8.91 -13.72 -2.47
C GLY A 102 -9.97 -14.09 -3.52
N LEU A 103 -10.12 -13.28 -4.58
CA LEU A 103 -11.11 -13.49 -5.62
C LEU A 103 -10.45 -14.05 -6.89
N LYS A 104 -11.11 -15.01 -7.56
CA LYS A 104 -10.65 -15.56 -8.85
C LYS A 104 -11.07 -14.69 -10.03
N ALA A 105 -12.22 -14.06 -9.91
CA ALA A 105 -12.80 -13.13 -10.85
C ALA A 105 -13.76 -12.22 -10.07
N ILE A 106 -14.10 -11.08 -10.66
CA ILE A 106 -15.15 -10.19 -10.15
C ILE A 106 -16.16 -9.98 -11.27
N SER A 107 -17.44 -10.06 -10.93
CA SER A 107 -18.54 -9.66 -11.82
C SER A 107 -18.95 -8.22 -11.57
N ASP A 108 -18.83 -7.78 -10.30
CA ASP A 108 -19.18 -6.46 -9.83
C ASP A 108 -18.01 -5.88 -9.03
N THR A 109 -17.79 -4.57 -9.06
CA THR A 109 -16.82 -3.91 -8.18
C THR A 109 -17.24 -3.97 -6.72
N ASP A 110 -18.54 -4.08 -6.43
CA ASP A 110 -19.03 -4.21 -5.06
C ASP A 110 -18.56 -5.50 -4.37
N ASP A 111 -18.16 -6.53 -5.14
CA ASP A 111 -17.55 -7.76 -4.62
C ASP A 111 -16.23 -7.50 -3.84
N LEU A 112 -15.61 -6.35 -4.09
CA LEU A 112 -14.37 -5.90 -3.45
C LEU A 112 -14.62 -5.26 -2.09
N ASN A 113 -15.83 -4.77 -1.81
CA ASN A 113 -16.12 -4.10 -0.54
C ASN A 113 -15.92 -5.05 0.64
N SER A 114 -15.35 -4.52 1.74
CA SER A 114 -14.96 -5.29 2.93
C SER A 114 -13.91 -6.39 2.69
N ARG A 115 -13.27 -6.43 1.51
CA ARG A 115 -12.15 -7.35 1.26
C ARG A 115 -10.86 -6.83 1.86
N TYR A 116 -9.96 -7.77 2.12
CA TYR A 116 -8.71 -7.55 2.81
C TYR A 116 -7.56 -7.92 1.90
N PHE A 117 -6.51 -7.12 1.88
CA PHE A 117 -5.31 -7.38 1.09
C PHE A 117 -4.09 -6.72 1.74
N ALA A 118 -2.91 -6.98 1.18
CA ALA A 118 -1.67 -6.32 1.53
C ALA A 118 -1.03 -5.68 0.30
N THR A 119 -0.31 -4.57 0.51
CA THR A 119 0.54 -3.96 -0.52
C THR A 119 1.95 -3.70 -0.05
N LYS A 120 2.89 -3.72 -0.99
CA LYS A 120 4.25 -3.18 -0.81
C LYS A 120 4.46 -1.99 -1.75
N ASP A 121 5.43 -1.13 -1.46
CA ASP A 121 5.84 -0.01 -2.34
C ASP A 121 4.69 0.86 -2.89
N GLY A 122 3.56 0.94 -2.17
CA GLY A 122 2.36 1.68 -2.59
C GLY A 122 1.55 1.03 -3.72
N GLY A 123 1.77 -0.26 -4.03
CA GLY A 123 1.01 -0.98 -5.04
C GLY A 123 1.31 -0.52 -6.46
N ARG A 124 2.55 -0.09 -6.77
CA ARG A 124 2.92 0.49 -8.07
C ARG A 124 2.86 -0.52 -9.21
N THR A 125 3.17 -1.77 -8.93
CA THR A 125 3.23 -2.88 -9.89
C THR A 125 2.31 -4.03 -9.49
N ALA A 126 2.12 -5.00 -10.38
CA ALA A 126 1.31 -6.19 -10.11
C ALA A 126 1.87 -7.03 -8.96
N ALA A 127 3.19 -7.15 -8.85
CA ALA A 127 3.88 -7.90 -7.79
C ALA A 127 3.76 -7.23 -6.41
N ASP A 128 3.19 -6.03 -6.36
CA ASP A 128 3.05 -5.24 -5.14
C ASP A 128 1.76 -5.50 -4.38
N PHE A 129 0.93 -6.43 -4.86
CA PHE A 129 -0.31 -6.86 -4.23
C PHE A 129 -0.21 -8.32 -3.77
N GLY A 130 -0.70 -8.59 -2.57
CA GLY A 130 -0.65 -9.91 -1.95
C GLY A 130 -1.71 -10.08 -0.88
N SER A 131 -1.90 -11.31 -0.41
CA SER A 131 -2.86 -11.59 0.64
C SER A 131 -2.52 -10.85 1.94
N LEU A 132 -3.54 -10.55 2.76
CA LEU A 132 -3.36 -9.86 4.05
C LEU A 132 -2.31 -10.55 4.95
N THR A 133 -2.17 -11.87 4.84
CA THR A 133 -1.15 -12.66 5.56
C THR A 133 0.26 -12.12 5.37
N ASN A 134 0.59 -11.54 4.21
CA ASN A 134 1.90 -10.93 3.96
C ASN A 134 2.18 -9.75 4.90
N ALA A 135 1.15 -9.02 5.33
CA ALA A 135 1.27 -7.91 6.28
C ALA A 135 1.19 -8.34 7.75
N ILE A 136 0.64 -9.53 8.03
CA ILE A 136 0.50 -10.05 9.41
C ILE A 136 1.75 -10.85 9.83
N VAL A 137 2.40 -11.53 8.87
CA VAL A 137 3.55 -12.41 9.13
C VAL A 137 4.90 -11.65 9.06
N ALA A 138 4.90 -10.38 8.65
CA ALA A 138 6.10 -9.56 8.43
C ALA A 138 6.69 -8.89 9.69
#